data_AF-A0A1F9FRN9-F1
#
_entry.id   AF-A0A1F9FRN9-F1
#
_cell.length_a   1.000
_cell.length_b   1.000
_cell.length_c   1.000
_cell.angle_alpha   90.00
_cell.angle_beta   90.00
_cell.angle_gamma   90.00
#
_symmetry.space_group_name_H-M   'P 1'
#
loop_
_entity.id
_entity.type
_entity.pdbx_description
1 polymer ?
#
loop_
_entity_poly.entity_id
_entity_poly.type
_entity_poly.pdbx_seq_one_letter_code
_entity_poly.pdbx_strand_id
1 'polypeptide(L)'
;MIMLKSRDEIEKMRASNQIVAKVMAMLRNLIEPGITTAELDAVAEREIKACGAIPAFKKYMGFGHTLCIAINEVVVHGKPSKRKLLEGEIIGVDCGVLLDGFYGDHGWTFPVGKVSPEAQLLLKTGEECLFKGIEKASLANRLYDISAAIQGHAESKGFSVVREYVGHGVGRSLHEDPQVPNFGKPGTGMKLRPGLVLALEPMINQGTYETEMLNDGWTVMTKDRKLSVHFEHSIAITEDGPDILSKGVL
;
A
#
# COMPACT_ATOMS: atom_id res chain seq x y z
N MET A 1 -17.18 1.10 13.12
CA MET A 1 -17.21 -0.09 14.00
C MET A 1 -16.20 -1.09 13.47
N ILE A 2 -15.35 -1.68 14.33
CA ILE A 2 -14.33 -2.64 13.90
C ILE A 2 -14.98 -4.01 13.62
N MET A 3 -14.81 -4.50 12.40
CA MET A 3 -15.37 -5.77 11.93
C MET A 3 -14.32 -6.88 11.97
N LEU A 4 -14.54 -7.93 12.76
CA LEU A 4 -13.70 -9.12 12.79
C LEU A 4 -14.24 -10.15 11.81
N LYS A 5 -13.35 -10.73 11.00
CA LYS A 5 -13.66 -11.68 9.94
C LYS A 5 -13.57 -13.10 10.47
N SER A 6 -14.50 -13.93 10.04
CA SER A 6 -14.38 -15.38 10.22
C SER A 6 -13.24 -15.96 9.36
N ARG A 7 -12.82 -17.19 9.65
CA ARG A 7 -11.79 -17.88 8.85
C ARG A 7 -12.19 -17.98 7.37
N ASP A 8 -13.44 -18.30 7.08
CA ASP A 8 -13.95 -18.38 5.70
C ASP A 8 -13.93 -17.02 5.00
N GLU A 9 -14.22 -15.93 5.72
CA GLU A 9 -14.12 -14.58 5.16
C GLU A 9 -12.67 -14.17 4.89
N ILE A 10 -11.73 -14.57 5.76
CA ILE A 10 -10.29 -14.37 5.51
C ILE A 10 -9.86 -15.10 4.24
N GLU A 11 -10.30 -16.32 4.00
CA GLU A 11 -9.94 -17.06 2.77
C GLU A 11 -10.54 -16.43 1.51
N LYS A 12 -11.74 -15.84 1.59
CA LYS A 12 -12.30 -15.03 0.48
C LYS A 12 -11.47 -13.77 0.25
N MET A 13 -11.08 -13.07 1.31
CA MET A 13 -10.16 -11.93 1.21
C MET A 13 -8.80 -12.34 0.65
N ARG A 14 -8.30 -13.53 0.99
CA ARG A 14 -7.07 -14.08 0.41
C ARG A 14 -7.21 -14.24 -1.10
N ALA A 15 -8.33 -14.78 -1.58
CA ALA A 15 -8.57 -14.87 -3.03
C ALA A 15 -8.51 -13.50 -3.72
N SER A 16 -9.14 -12.46 -3.15
CA SER A 16 -9.02 -11.08 -3.65
C SER A 16 -7.57 -10.58 -3.62
N ASN A 17 -6.85 -10.81 -2.52
CA ASN A 17 -5.47 -10.36 -2.34
C ASN A 17 -4.46 -11.07 -3.26
N GLN A 18 -4.71 -12.34 -3.61
CA GLN A 18 -3.88 -13.07 -4.56
C GLN A 18 -4.03 -12.54 -6.00
N ILE A 19 -5.20 -11.98 -6.34
CA ILE A 19 -5.39 -11.31 -7.64
C ILE A 19 -4.54 -10.04 -7.72
N VAL A 20 -4.57 -9.17 -6.71
CA VAL A 20 -3.73 -7.95 -6.71
C VAL A 20 -2.25 -8.30 -6.67
N ALA A 21 -1.84 -9.33 -5.92
CA ALA A 21 -0.46 -9.82 -5.93
C ALA A 21 -0.03 -10.31 -7.33
N LYS A 22 -0.89 -11.04 -8.04
CA LYS A 22 -0.65 -11.48 -9.43
C LYS A 22 -0.52 -10.29 -10.39
N VAL A 23 -1.41 -9.31 -10.28
CA VAL A 23 -1.36 -8.08 -11.08
C VAL A 23 -0.04 -7.36 -10.81
N MET A 24 0.32 -7.17 -9.54
CA MET A 24 1.54 -6.49 -9.13
C MET A 24 2.80 -7.15 -9.69
N ALA A 25 2.89 -8.49 -9.60
CA ALA A 25 4.01 -9.25 -10.16
C ALA A 25 4.12 -9.12 -11.69
N MET A 26 2.99 -9.05 -12.38
CA MET A 26 2.97 -8.84 -13.82
C MET A 26 3.38 -7.40 -14.17
N LEU A 27 2.89 -6.39 -13.45
CA LEU A 27 3.27 -4.99 -13.64
C LEU A 27 4.76 -4.76 -13.39
N ARG A 28 5.34 -5.41 -12.37
CA ARG A 28 6.79 -5.35 -12.09
C ARG A 28 7.63 -5.67 -13.33
N ASN A 29 7.22 -6.63 -14.15
CA ASN A 29 7.94 -7.02 -15.37
C ASN A 29 7.75 -6.05 -16.54
N LEU A 30 6.75 -5.15 -16.45
CA LEU A 30 6.45 -4.15 -17.47
C LEU A 30 7.00 -2.76 -17.12
N ILE A 31 7.40 -2.55 -15.86
CA ILE A 31 7.95 -1.27 -15.41
C ILE A 31 9.37 -1.14 -15.96
N GLU A 32 9.48 -0.36 -17.04
CA GLU A 32 10.74 -0.01 -17.69
C GLU A 32 10.67 1.43 -18.24
N PRO A 33 11.82 2.08 -18.52
CA PRO A 33 11.82 3.40 -19.14
C PRO A 33 11.03 3.40 -20.45
N GLY A 34 10.14 4.38 -20.61
CA GLY A 34 9.37 4.60 -21.83
C GLY A 34 7.94 4.07 -21.82
N ILE A 35 7.57 3.16 -20.91
CA ILE A 35 6.16 2.74 -20.73
C ILE A 35 5.35 3.89 -20.12
N THR A 36 4.10 4.05 -20.53
CA THR A 36 3.19 5.02 -19.92
C THR A 36 2.43 4.43 -18.75
N THR A 37 2.07 5.26 -17.77
CA THR A 37 1.30 4.80 -16.61
C THR A 37 -0.13 4.40 -16.99
N ALA A 38 -0.68 4.98 -18.07
CA ALA A 38 -1.94 4.53 -18.66
C ALA A 38 -1.86 3.12 -19.29
N GLU A 39 -0.72 2.73 -19.85
CA GLU A 39 -0.52 1.35 -20.33
C GLU A 39 -0.52 0.35 -19.17
N LEU A 40 0.15 0.67 -18.06
CA LEU A 40 0.11 -0.13 -16.83
C LEU A 40 -1.32 -0.28 -16.30
N ASP A 41 -2.08 0.82 -16.21
CA ASP A 41 -3.48 0.83 -15.76
C ASP A 41 -4.38 -0.04 -16.63
N ALA A 42 -4.25 0.06 -17.95
CA ALA A 42 -5.03 -0.74 -18.90
C ALA A 42 -4.72 -2.24 -18.79
N VAL A 43 -3.45 -2.58 -18.59
CA VAL A 43 -3.01 -3.96 -18.41
C VAL A 43 -3.55 -4.55 -17.09
N ALA A 44 -3.47 -3.79 -16.00
CA ALA A 44 -4.04 -4.19 -14.71
C ALA A 44 -5.56 -4.42 -14.81
N GLU A 45 -6.30 -3.49 -15.44
CA GLU A 45 -7.74 -3.60 -15.59
C GLU A 45 -8.15 -4.87 -16.34
N ARG A 46 -7.43 -5.19 -17.42
CA ARG A 46 -7.69 -6.40 -18.21
C ARG A 46 -7.47 -7.65 -17.37
N GLU A 47 -6.38 -7.71 -16.60
CA GLU A 47 -6.04 -8.88 -15.79
C GLU A 47 -7.03 -9.08 -14.63
N ILE A 48 -7.40 -8.01 -13.94
CA ILE A 48 -8.41 -8.04 -12.86
C ILE A 48 -9.73 -8.61 -13.39
N LYS A 49 -10.19 -8.11 -14.54
CA LYS A 49 -11.43 -8.59 -15.18
C LYS A 49 -11.32 -10.04 -15.64
N ALA A 50 -10.16 -10.45 -16.17
CA ALA A 50 -9.92 -11.84 -16.56
C ALA A 50 -9.98 -12.81 -15.37
N CYS A 51 -9.66 -12.34 -14.17
CA CYS A 51 -9.81 -13.09 -12.92
C CYS A 51 -11.23 -13.04 -12.33
N GLY A 52 -12.19 -12.41 -13.00
CA GLY A 52 -13.58 -12.28 -12.53
C GLY A 52 -13.80 -11.24 -11.43
N ALA A 53 -12.80 -10.42 -11.13
CA ALA A 53 -12.86 -9.38 -10.10
C ALA A 53 -13.19 -8.00 -10.67
N ILE A 54 -13.55 -7.07 -9.79
CA ILE A 54 -13.87 -5.68 -10.13
C ILE A 54 -12.68 -4.79 -9.71
N PRO A 55 -12.17 -3.89 -10.58
CA PRO A 55 -11.22 -2.85 -10.17
C PRO A 55 -11.85 -1.91 -9.12
N ALA A 56 -11.38 -1.99 -7.88
CA ALA A 56 -12.03 -1.33 -6.74
C ALA A 56 -11.98 0.20 -6.88
N PHE A 57 -10.81 0.74 -7.20
CA PHE A 57 -10.56 2.18 -7.23
C PHE A 57 -11.33 2.89 -8.34
N LYS A 58 -11.62 2.21 -9.45
CA LYS A 58 -12.26 2.81 -10.61
C LYS A 58 -13.64 3.42 -10.32
N LYS A 59 -14.36 2.87 -9.35
CA LYS A 59 -15.67 3.35 -8.90
C LYS A 59 -15.61 4.11 -7.58
N TYR A 60 -14.43 4.23 -6.97
CA TYR A 60 -14.28 4.80 -5.64
C TYR A 60 -14.27 6.33 -5.71
N MET A 61 -15.34 6.95 -5.19
CA MET A 61 -15.51 8.42 -5.03
C MET A 61 -15.16 9.27 -6.27
N GLY A 62 -15.27 8.71 -7.48
CA GLY A 62 -14.96 9.41 -8.73
C GLY A 62 -13.48 9.41 -9.14
N PHE A 63 -12.64 8.54 -8.58
CA PHE A 63 -11.22 8.42 -8.95
C PHE A 63 -11.03 8.07 -10.45
N GLY A 64 -11.79 7.09 -10.95
CA GLY A 64 -11.93 6.81 -12.38
C GLY A 64 -10.87 5.90 -13.01
N HIS A 65 -9.88 5.44 -12.24
CA HIS A 65 -8.78 4.60 -12.71
C HIS A 65 -8.66 3.29 -11.93
N THR A 66 -7.99 2.29 -12.52
CA THR A 66 -7.79 0.98 -11.89
C THR A 66 -6.65 1.01 -10.88
N LEU A 67 -5.56 1.69 -11.21
CA LEU A 67 -4.37 1.83 -10.37
C LEU A 67 -4.24 3.26 -9.82
N CYS A 68 -3.72 3.36 -8.61
CA CYS A 68 -3.03 4.56 -8.13
C CYS A 68 -1.56 4.49 -8.56
N ILE A 69 -1.01 5.58 -9.08
CA ILE A 69 0.36 5.67 -9.58
C ILE A 69 1.09 6.84 -8.94
N ALA A 70 2.12 6.54 -8.17
CA ALA A 70 2.89 7.51 -7.38
C ALA A 70 4.35 7.56 -7.84
N ILE A 71 4.69 8.51 -8.71
CA ILE A 71 6.06 8.66 -9.23
C ILE A 71 6.85 9.64 -8.36
N ASN A 72 8.07 9.27 -7.98
CA ASN A 72 9.05 10.11 -7.28
C ASN A 72 8.49 10.77 -6.00
N GLU A 73 8.09 12.05 -6.07
CA GLU A 73 7.60 12.83 -4.94
C GLU A 73 6.10 12.67 -4.67
N VAL A 74 5.37 11.97 -5.54
CA VAL A 74 3.99 11.58 -5.28
C VAL A 74 3.99 10.52 -4.18
N VAL A 75 3.20 10.76 -3.14
CA VAL A 75 3.06 9.88 -1.97
C VAL A 75 2.03 8.79 -2.28
N VAL A 76 0.81 9.19 -2.66
CA VAL A 76 -0.32 8.29 -2.95
C VAL A 76 -1.30 8.93 -3.96
N HIS A 77 -2.21 8.12 -4.49
CA HIS A 77 -3.39 8.53 -5.27
C HIS A 77 -3.12 9.31 -6.57
N GLY A 78 -1.90 9.25 -7.10
CA GLY A 78 -1.63 9.83 -8.42
C GLY A 78 -2.39 9.08 -9.51
N LYS A 79 -2.86 9.82 -10.53
CA LYS A 79 -3.67 9.24 -11.59
C LYS A 79 -2.81 8.73 -12.76
N PRO A 80 -3.12 7.56 -13.32
CA PRO A 80 -2.54 7.10 -14.58
C PRO A 80 -2.70 8.14 -15.70
N SER A 81 -1.69 8.28 -16.54
CA SER A 81 -1.64 9.26 -17.63
C SER A 81 -0.76 8.80 -18.80
N LYS A 82 -0.71 9.61 -19.86
CA LYS A 82 0.18 9.37 -21.02
C LYS A 82 1.65 9.67 -20.72
N ARG A 83 2.01 10.03 -19.48
CA ARG A 83 3.38 10.26 -19.06
C ARG A 83 4.16 8.95 -19.16
N LYS A 84 5.32 9.01 -19.83
CA LYS A 84 6.28 7.91 -19.87
C LYS A 84 7.14 7.88 -18.61
N LEU A 85 7.51 6.70 -18.14
CA LEU A 85 8.52 6.53 -17.10
C LEU A 85 9.91 6.84 -17.63
N LEU A 86 10.74 7.43 -16.80
CA LEU A 86 12.12 7.76 -17.11
C LEU A 86 13.07 6.84 -16.34
N GLU A 87 14.25 6.58 -16.91
CA GLU A 87 15.34 5.88 -16.21
C GLU A 87 15.71 6.63 -14.93
N GLY A 88 15.83 5.89 -13.82
CA GLY A 88 16.22 6.43 -12.52
C GLY A 88 15.07 6.90 -11.64
N GLU A 89 13.83 6.82 -12.12
CA GLU A 89 12.63 7.11 -11.32
C GLU A 89 12.26 5.95 -10.40
N ILE A 90 11.43 6.25 -9.41
CA ILE A 90 10.68 5.25 -8.64
C ILE A 90 9.19 5.42 -8.90
N ILE A 91 8.46 4.30 -8.94
CA ILE A 91 7.02 4.28 -9.17
C ILE A 91 6.32 3.40 -8.13
N GLY A 92 5.52 4.03 -7.29
CA GLY A 92 4.49 3.40 -6.47
C GLY A 92 3.32 3.00 -7.35
N VAL A 93 2.94 1.73 -7.26
CA VAL A 93 1.71 1.19 -7.84
C VAL A 93 0.86 0.70 -6.69
N ASP A 94 -0.40 1.08 -6.68
CA ASP A 94 -1.37 0.61 -5.72
C ASP A 94 -2.64 0.13 -6.46
N CYS A 95 -3.13 -1.03 -6.04
CA CYS A 95 -4.12 -1.83 -6.75
C CYS A 95 -5.11 -2.48 -5.78
N GLY A 96 -6.37 -2.08 -5.88
CA GLY A 96 -7.48 -2.69 -5.16
C GLY A 96 -8.42 -3.49 -6.08
N VAL A 97 -8.90 -4.63 -5.60
CA VAL A 97 -9.93 -5.44 -6.28
C VAL A 97 -11.07 -5.80 -5.35
N LEU A 98 -12.24 -6.05 -5.93
CA LEU A 98 -13.40 -6.62 -5.24
C LEU A 98 -13.78 -7.95 -5.92
N LEU A 99 -13.73 -9.04 -5.17
CA LEU A 99 -14.15 -10.38 -5.59
C LEU A 99 -15.08 -10.96 -4.50
N ASP A 100 -16.22 -11.53 -4.91
CA ASP A 100 -17.18 -12.20 -4.02
C ASP A 100 -17.58 -11.40 -2.76
N GLY A 101 -17.61 -10.06 -2.90
CA GLY A 101 -17.97 -9.13 -1.82
C GLY A 101 -16.86 -8.79 -0.83
N PHE A 102 -15.60 -9.16 -1.13
CA PHE A 102 -14.42 -8.87 -0.33
C PHE A 102 -13.33 -8.14 -1.10
N TYR A 103 -12.76 -7.12 -0.48
CA TYR A 103 -11.66 -6.34 -1.04
C TYR A 103 -10.32 -7.03 -0.82
N GLY A 104 -9.45 -6.90 -1.82
CA GLY A 104 -8.01 -7.11 -1.70
C GLY A 104 -7.30 -5.81 -2.04
N ASP A 105 -6.24 -5.50 -1.31
CA ASP A 105 -5.54 -4.22 -1.39
C ASP A 105 -4.04 -4.42 -1.25
N HIS A 106 -3.28 -3.79 -2.15
CA HIS A 106 -1.85 -3.97 -2.25
C HIS A 106 -1.15 -2.87 -3.06
N GLY A 107 -0.33 -2.09 -2.36
CA GLY A 107 0.66 -1.17 -2.89
C GLY A 107 2.12 -1.65 -2.83
N TRP A 108 2.91 -1.27 -3.83
CA TRP A 108 4.36 -1.50 -3.86
C TRP A 108 5.08 -0.45 -4.70
N THR A 109 6.28 -0.03 -4.28
CA THR A 109 7.12 0.89 -5.05
C THR A 109 8.26 0.15 -5.75
N PHE A 110 8.43 0.41 -7.04
CA PHE A 110 9.44 -0.21 -7.90
C PHE A 110 10.46 0.80 -8.41
N PRO A 111 11.72 0.39 -8.61
CA PRO A 111 12.68 1.18 -9.39
C PRO A 111 12.35 1.09 -10.89
N VAL A 112 12.55 2.20 -11.61
CA VAL A 112 12.51 2.24 -13.08
C VAL A 112 13.94 2.21 -13.61
N GLY A 113 14.37 1.04 -14.09
CA GLY A 113 15.75 0.81 -14.49
C GLY A 113 16.71 0.96 -13.30
N LYS A 114 17.83 1.66 -13.49
CA LYS A 114 18.82 1.91 -12.45
C LYS A 114 18.55 3.23 -11.73
N VAL A 115 18.19 3.13 -10.45
CA VAL A 115 17.95 4.28 -9.57
C VAL A 115 19.20 4.72 -8.80
N SER A 116 19.14 5.91 -8.19
CA SER A 116 20.24 6.43 -7.37
C SER A 116 20.41 5.62 -6.07
N PRO A 117 21.59 5.66 -5.42
CA PRO A 117 21.79 5.02 -4.11
C PRO A 117 20.80 5.49 -3.04
N GLU A 118 20.43 6.77 -3.06
CA GLU A 118 19.46 7.36 -2.12
C GLU A 118 18.06 6.79 -2.34
N ALA A 119 17.61 6.70 -3.61
CA ALA A 119 16.34 6.08 -3.96
C ALA A 119 16.32 4.58 -3.58
N GLN A 120 17.42 3.87 -3.84
CA GLN A 120 17.56 2.46 -3.45
C GLN A 120 17.48 2.25 -1.94
N LEU A 121 18.09 3.15 -1.15
CA LEU A 121 18.01 3.13 0.30
C LEU A 121 16.59 3.40 0.80
N LEU A 122 15.89 4.37 0.20
CA LEU A 122 14.50 4.70 0.53
C LEU A 122 13.57 3.52 0.24
N LEU A 123 13.64 2.93 -0.97
CA LEU A 123 12.88 1.74 -1.35
C LEU A 123 13.06 0.61 -0.34
N LYS A 124 14.32 0.27 -0.05
CA LYS A 124 14.65 -0.78 0.92
C LYS A 124 14.09 -0.46 2.31
N THR A 125 14.18 0.79 2.74
CA THR A 125 13.73 1.18 4.08
C THR A 125 12.20 1.16 4.19
N GLY A 126 11.48 1.59 3.15
CA GLY A 126 10.03 1.50 3.10
C GLY A 126 9.52 0.06 3.19
N GLU A 127 10.16 -0.85 2.45
CA GLU A 127 9.86 -2.29 2.52
C GLU A 127 10.17 -2.85 3.93
N GLU A 128 11.33 -2.54 4.49
CA GLU A 128 11.69 -2.96 5.85
C GLU A 128 10.72 -2.40 6.91
N CYS A 129 10.22 -1.17 6.73
CA CYS A 129 9.19 -0.57 7.60
C CYS A 129 7.92 -1.41 7.59
N LEU A 130 7.42 -1.80 6.41
CA LEU A 130 6.23 -2.65 6.29
C LEU A 130 6.42 -3.94 7.08
N PHE A 131 7.49 -4.69 6.82
CA PHE A 131 7.72 -5.97 7.48
C PHE A 131 7.94 -5.83 8.99
N LYS A 132 8.63 -4.78 9.45
CA LYS A 132 8.75 -4.50 10.89
C LYS A 132 7.43 -4.18 11.56
N GLY A 133 6.52 -3.50 10.86
CA GLY A 133 5.16 -3.30 11.30
C GLY A 133 4.41 -4.63 11.40
N ILE A 134 4.47 -5.47 10.36
CA ILE A 134 3.85 -6.80 10.32
C ILE A 134 4.35 -7.67 11.47
N GLU A 135 5.64 -7.70 11.77
CA GLU A 135 6.20 -8.45 12.92
C GLU A 135 5.56 -8.07 14.26
N LYS A 136 5.07 -6.84 14.41
CA LYS A 136 4.36 -6.37 15.61
C LYS A 136 2.87 -6.63 15.58
N ALA A 137 2.30 -7.08 14.47
CA ALA A 137 0.88 -7.35 14.32
C ALA A 137 0.49 -8.71 14.95
N SER A 138 0.64 -8.82 16.28
CA SER A 138 0.36 -10.03 17.06
C SER A 138 -0.52 -9.75 18.28
N LEU A 139 -1.14 -10.79 18.84
CA LEU A 139 -2.05 -10.67 19.99
C LEU A 139 -1.39 -10.17 21.28
N ALA A 140 -0.05 -10.22 21.35
CA ALA A 140 0.71 -9.67 22.47
C ALA A 140 0.81 -8.14 22.43
N ASN A 141 0.55 -7.52 21.27
CA ASN A 141 0.77 -6.12 21.01
C ASN A 141 -0.55 -5.35 20.84
N ARG A 142 -0.44 -4.03 20.84
CA ARG A 142 -1.50 -3.08 20.50
C ARG A 142 -1.22 -2.44 19.15
N LEU A 143 -2.25 -1.79 18.60
CA LEU A 143 -2.18 -1.17 17.28
C LEU A 143 -0.97 -0.23 17.13
N TYR A 144 -0.68 0.62 18.12
CA TYR A 144 0.42 1.59 17.99
C TYR A 144 1.80 0.99 18.27
N ASP A 145 1.91 -0.29 18.63
CA ASP A 145 3.19 -1.00 18.58
C ASP A 145 3.63 -1.25 17.13
N ILE A 146 2.67 -1.51 16.22
CA ILE A 146 2.91 -1.57 14.77
C ILE A 146 3.40 -0.21 14.28
N SER A 147 2.64 0.85 14.60
CA SER A 147 2.95 2.23 14.24
C SER A 147 4.32 2.68 14.75
N ALA A 148 4.64 2.39 16.00
CA ALA A 148 5.93 2.75 16.60
C ALA A 148 7.10 2.01 15.96
N ALA A 149 6.92 0.75 15.53
CA ALA A 149 7.96 -0.01 14.84
C ALA A 149 8.26 0.55 13.44
N ILE A 150 7.21 0.93 12.70
CA ILE A 150 7.34 1.59 11.39
C ILE A 150 8.09 2.92 11.54
N GLN A 151 7.60 3.79 12.43
CA GLN A 151 8.19 5.11 12.68
C GLN A 151 9.64 5.00 13.15
N GLY A 152 9.91 4.17 14.16
CA GLY A 152 11.25 4.02 14.71
C GLY A 152 12.25 3.54 13.66
N HIS A 153 11.85 2.64 12.76
CA HIS A 153 12.74 2.20 11.68
C HIS A 153 13.02 3.30 10.66
N ALA A 154 11.98 3.96 10.14
CA ALA A 154 12.12 5.04 9.16
C ALA A 154 13.01 6.17 9.69
N GLU A 155 12.72 6.65 10.91
CA GLU A 155 13.46 7.75 11.53
C GLU A 155 14.91 7.36 11.85
N SER A 156 15.17 6.10 12.22
CA SER A 156 16.55 5.61 12.43
C SER A 156 17.42 5.62 11.16
N LYS A 157 16.79 5.68 9.98
CA LYS A 157 17.46 5.77 8.68
C LYS A 157 17.50 7.19 8.12
N GLY A 158 16.98 8.18 8.86
CA GLY A 158 16.94 9.57 8.45
C GLY A 158 15.78 9.92 7.52
N PHE A 159 14.76 9.07 7.45
CA PHE A 159 13.52 9.32 6.71
C PHE A 159 12.39 9.75 7.64
N SER A 160 11.29 10.22 7.08
CA SER A 160 10.11 10.62 7.82
C SER A 160 8.87 9.83 7.39
N VAL A 161 7.86 9.82 8.25
CA VAL A 161 6.60 9.09 8.02
C VAL A 161 5.46 10.06 7.80
N VAL A 162 4.72 9.90 6.71
CA VAL A 162 3.52 10.68 6.38
C VAL A 162 2.47 10.55 7.50
N ARG A 163 1.77 11.65 7.79
CA ARG A 163 0.84 11.70 8.93
C ARG A 163 -0.63 11.87 8.55
N GLU A 164 -0.90 12.41 7.38
CA GLU A 164 -2.24 12.68 6.88
C GLU A 164 -2.93 11.45 6.28
N TYR A 165 -2.15 10.43 5.88
CA TYR A 165 -2.60 9.18 5.27
C TYR A 165 -2.07 8.00 6.08
N VAL A 166 -2.94 7.02 6.29
CA VAL A 166 -2.76 5.96 7.28
C VAL A 166 -3.42 4.69 6.76
N GLY A 167 -2.96 3.54 7.23
CA GLY A 167 -3.62 2.27 6.95
C GLY A 167 -5.02 2.20 7.53
N HIS A 168 -5.71 1.11 7.20
CA HIS A 168 -7.11 0.94 7.56
C HIS A 168 -7.47 -0.51 7.81
N GLY A 169 -8.64 -0.73 8.43
CA GLY A 169 -9.31 -2.02 8.32
C GLY A 169 -9.74 -2.24 6.87
N VAL A 170 -9.71 -3.49 6.41
CA VAL A 170 -10.19 -3.86 5.07
C VAL A 170 -11.04 -5.11 5.17
N GLY A 171 -12.02 -5.27 4.26
CA GLY A 171 -12.98 -6.36 4.34
C GLY A 171 -14.06 -6.29 3.27
N ARG A 172 -15.30 -6.06 3.71
CA ARG A 172 -16.48 -5.88 2.85
C ARG A 172 -16.59 -4.47 2.30
N SER A 173 -15.93 -3.52 2.97
CA SER A 173 -15.63 -2.19 2.46
C SER A 173 -14.14 -2.07 2.20
N LEU A 174 -13.77 -1.21 1.25
CA LEU A 174 -12.36 -0.91 0.95
C LEU A 174 -11.67 -0.35 2.20
N HIS A 175 -12.28 0.68 2.78
CA HIS A 175 -11.84 1.28 4.04
C HIS A 175 -12.83 0.95 5.18
N GLU A 176 -12.35 0.30 6.22
CA GLU A 176 -13.05 -0.02 7.47
C GLU A 176 -12.24 0.48 8.68
N ASP A 177 -12.87 0.51 9.85
CA ASP A 177 -12.12 0.74 11.10
C ASP A 177 -11.26 -0.48 11.46
N PRO A 178 -10.10 -0.29 12.12
CA PRO A 178 -9.56 0.99 12.59
C PRO A 178 -8.68 1.67 11.54
N GLN A 179 -8.49 2.99 11.66
CA GLN A 179 -7.31 3.63 11.07
C GLN A 179 -6.03 3.12 11.74
N VAL A 180 -4.97 2.96 10.96
CA VAL A 180 -3.68 2.42 11.36
C VAL A 180 -2.58 3.43 11.01
N PRO A 181 -2.34 4.43 11.88
CA PRO A 181 -1.25 5.37 11.67
C PRO A 181 0.09 4.67 11.54
N ASN A 182 0.97 5.18 10.68
CA ASN A 182 2.34 4.70 10.53
C ASN A 182 3.29 5.28 11.61
N PHE A 183 2.74 6.01 12.59
CA PHE A 183 3.43 6.68 13.69
C PHE A 183 2.63 6.52 14.98
N GLY A 184 3.30 6.47 16.13
CA GLY A 184 2.58 6.26 17.38
C GLY A 184 3.46 5.95 18.58
N LYS A 185 2.81 5.86 19.74
CA LYS A 185 3.47 5.52 21.00
C LYS A 185 3.32 4.02 21.29
N PRO A 186 4.41 3.28 21.54
CA PRO A 186 4.33 1.85 21.87
C PRO A 186 3.50 1.61 23.14
N GLY A 187 2.84 0.46 23.21
CA GLY A 187 1.95 0.04 24.29
C GLY A 187 0.58 0.74 24.30
N THR A 188 0.23 1.49 23.26
CA THR A 188 -1.03 2.25 23.16
C THR A 188 -1.84 1.89 21.90
N GLY A 189 -3.01 2.49 21.71
CA GLY A 189 -3.95 2.08 20.66
C GLY A 189 -4.76 0.84 21.02
N MET A 190 -5.67 0.38 20.17
CA MET A 190 -6.54 -0.77 20.49
C MET A 190 -5.78 -2.09 20.60
N LYS A 191 -6.34 -3.07 21.33
CA LYS A 191 -5.84 -4.45 21.32
C LYS A 191 -6.11 -5.10 19.97
N LEU A 192 -5.13 -5.81 19.43
CA LEU A 192 -5.30 -6.65 18.25
C LEU A 192 -6.08 -7.90 18.61
N ARG A 193 -6.93 -8.38 17.71
CA ARG A 193 -7.83 -9.53 17.93
C ARG A 193 -7.86 -10.42 16.70
N PRO A 194 -8.00 -11.75 16.85
CA PRO A 194 -8.16 -12.64 15.72
C PRO A 194 -9.32 -12.19 14.82
N GLY A 195 -9.13 -12.28 13.50
CA GLY A 195 -10.11 -11.85 12.51
C GLY A 195 -10.01 -10.37 12.12
N LEU A 196 -9.19 -9.57 12.80
CA LEU A 196 -8.91 -8.21 12.34
C LEU A 196 -8.07 -8.30 11.06
N VAL A 197 -8.50 -7.65 9.98
CA VAL A 197 -7.72 -7.56 8.74
C VAL A 197 -7.41 -6.10 8.46
N LEU A 198 -6.13 -5.79 8.27
CA LEU A 198 -5.61 -4.44 8.11
C LEU A 198 -4.88 -4.31 6.78
N ALA A 199 -5.17 -3.24 6.03
CA ALA A 199 -4.26 -2.68 5.04
C ALA A 199 -3.17 -1.93 5.81
N LEU A 200 -1.96 -2.51 5.88
CA LEU A 200 -0.82 -1.89 6.52
C LEU A 200 0.07 -1.28 5.44
N GLU A 201 0.12 0.05 5.39
CA GLU A 201 0.60 0.83 4.24
C GLU A 201 1.55 1.97 4.66
N PRO A 202 2.79 1.68 5.09
CA PRO A 202 3.78 2.72 5.33
C PRO A 202 4.06 3.57 4.08
N MET A 203 3.94 4.88 4.27
CA MET A 203 4.37 5.91 3.32
C MET A 203 5.55 6.67 3.94
N ILE A 204 6.73 6.48 3.34
CA ILE A 204 8.00 6.95 3.88
C ILE A 204 8.59 8.00 2.94
N ASN A 205 8.84 9.19 3.48
CA ASN A 205 9.40 10.31 2.73
C ASN A 205 10.91 10.43 2.97
N GLN A 206 11.65 10.73 1.92
CA GLN A 206 13.06 11.13 2.00
C GLN A 206 13.24 12.44 2.78
N GLY A 207 12.23 13.31 2.70
CA GLY A 207 12.20 14.66 3.23
C GLY A 207 11.44 14.79 4.53
N THR A 208 10.64 15.86 4.63
CA THR A 208 9.71 16.07 5.75
C THR A 208 8.47 15.19 5.61
N TYR A 209 7.70 15.07 6.71
CA TYR A 209 6.45 14.30 6.70
C TYR A 209 5.29 15.04 6.03
N GLU A 210 5.46 16.33 5.74
CA GLU A 210 4.38 17.20 5.26
C GLU A 210 3.99 16.83 3.82
N THR A 211 2.68 16.76 3.59
CA THR A 211 2.12 16.49 2.28
C THR A 211 1.25 17.65 1.79
N GLU A 212 1.01 17.68 0.49
CA GLU A 212 0.02 18.57 -0.15
C GLU A 212 -0.77 17.80 -1.22
N MET A 213 -2.05 18.11 -1.34
CA MET A 213 -2.92 17.54 -2.37
C MET A 213 -2.99 18.49 -3.57
N LEU A 214 -2.88 17.94 -4.78
CA LEU A 214 -3.02 18.70 -6.00
C LEU A 214 -4.48 19.07 -6.30
N ASN A 215 -4.65 20.02 -7.21
CA ASN A 215 -5.96 20.53 -7.64
C ASN A 215 -6.83 19.48 -8.36
N ASP A 216 -6.28 18.30 -8.69
CA ASP A 216 -7.06 17.20 -9.27
C ASP A 216 -7.92 16.45 -8.24
N GLY A 217 -7.80 16.83 -6.96
CA GLY A 217 -8.59 16.32 -5.82
C GLY A 217 -8.14 14.95 -5.31
N TRP A 218 -7.02 14.43 -5.80
CA TRP A 218 -6.56 13.08 -5.48
C TRP A 218 -5.07 13.01 -5.23
N THR A 219 -4.25 13.49 -6.16
CA THR A 219 -2.80 13.28 -6.14
C THR A 219 -2.19 13.96 -4.92
N VAL A 220 -1.50 13.19 -4.08
CA VAL A 220 -0.82 13.67 -2.87
C VAL A 220 0.68 13.65 -3.12
N MET A 221 1.37 14.73 -2.81
CA MET A 221 2.82 14.84 -2.98
C MET A 221 3.49 15.29 -1.69
N THR A 222 4.79 15.01 -1.57
CA THR A 222 5.63 15.63 -0.54
C THR A 222 5.70 17.14 -0.77
N LYS A 223 5.58 17.91 0.31
CA LYS A 223 5.60 19.39 0.23
C LYS A 223 6.98 19.93 -0.15
N ASP A 224 8.04 19.22 0.20
CA ASP A 224 9.42 19.57 -0.16
C ASP A 224 9.89 18.96 -1.50
N ARG A 225 8.99 18.27 -2.21
CA ARG A 225 9.22 17.64 -3.52
C ARG A 225 10.34 16.60 -3.54
N LYS A 226 10.69 16.03 -2.39
CA LYS A 226 11.59 14.88 -2.30
C LYS A 226 10.86 13.57 -2.49
N LEU A 227 11.61 12.50 -2.71
CA LEU A 227 11.08 11.16 -2.98
C LEU A 227 10.19 10.64 -1.84
N SER A 228 9.17 9.87 -2.21
CA SER A 228 8.32 9.09 -1.31
C SER A 228 8.21 7.66 -1.82
N VAL A 229 7.99 6.72 -0.90
CA VAL A 229 7.72 5.32 -1.22
C VAL A 229 6.52 4.84 -0.43
N HIS A 230 5.72 3.99 -1.07
CA HIS A 230 4.56 3.32 -0.51
C HIS A 230 4.71 1.80 -0.66
N PHE A 231 4.52 1.07 0.42
CA PHE A 231 4.48 -0.39 0.45
C PHE A 231 3.32 -0.83 1.31
N GLU A 232 2.60 -1.86 0.89
CA GLU A 232 1.41 -2.28 1.60
C GLU A 232 1.18 -3.78 1.50
N HIS A 233 0.63 -4.34 2.57
CA HIS A 233 -0.06 -5.61 2.52
C HIS A 233 -1.37 -5.57 3.31
N SER A 234 -2.38 -6.28 2.80
CA SER A 234 -3.49 -6.75 3.63
C SER A 234 -3.02 -7.90 4.53
N ILE A 235 -3.07 -7.69 5.85
CA ILE A 235 -2.68 -8.66 6.87
C ILE A 235 -3.86 -9.06 7.76
N ALA A 236 -4.07 -10.35 7.95
CA ALA A 236 -5.02 -10.87 8.92
C ALA A 236 -4.31 -11.18 10.24
N ILE A 237 -4.85 -10.66 11.35
CA ILE A 237 -4.42 -11.06 12.69
C ILE A 237 -5.06 -12.41 13.01
N THR A 238 -4.23 -13.40 13.31
CA THR A 238 -4.68 -14.74 13.70
C THR A 238 -4.17 -15.11 15.10
N GLU A 239 -4.53 -16.29 15.59
CA GLU A 239 -4.00 -16.83 16.85
C GLU A 239 -2.51 -17.18 16.75
N ASP A 240 -2.05 -17.57 15.56
CA ASP A 240 -0.67 -18.00 15.29
C ASP A 240 0.26 -16.83 14.87
N GLY A 241 -0.29 -15.63 14.72
CA GLY A 241 0.43 -14.43 14.29
C GLY A 241 -0.20 -13.75 13.07
N PRO A 242 0.51 -12.77 12.47
CA PRO A 242 0.04 -12.10 11.27
C PRO A 242 0.13 -13.01 10.05
N ASP A 243 -0.94 -13.04 9.25
CA ASP A 243 -1.01 -13.74 7.99
C ASP A 243 -1.12 -12.74 6.84
N ILE A 244 -0.13 -12.75 5.95
CA ILE A 244 -0.06 -11.84 4.81
C ILE A 244 -0.89 -12.42 3.66
N LEU A 245 -2.03 -11.81 3.37
CA LEU A 245 -3.00 -12.34 2.41
C LEU A 245 -2.55 -12.17 0.94
N SER A 246 -1.67 -11.19 0.69
CA SER A 246 -1.10 -10.84 -0.61
C SER A 246 0.29 -11.46 -0.87
N LYS A 247 0.74 -12.41 -0.03
CA LYS A 247 2.05 -13.06 -0.17
C LYS A 247 2.06 -14.07 -1.33
N GLY A 248 3.21 -14.21 -2.01
CA GLY A 248 3.50 -15.40 -2.84
C GLY A 248 3.74 -15.15 -4.32
N VAL A 249 3.74 -13.89 -4.78
CA VAL A 249 3.93 -13.58 -6.22
C VAL A 249 5.00 -12.50 -6.50
N LEU A 250 5.49 -11.79 -5.46
CA LEU A 250 6.54 -10.77 -5.57
C LEU A 250 7.92 -11.28 -5.13
#